data_AF-A0A2K6U4K4-F1
#
_entry.id   AF-A0A2K6U4K4-F1
#
_cell.length_a   1.000
_cell.length_b   1.000
_cell.length_c   1.000
_cell.angle_alpha   90.00
_cell.angle_beta   90.00
_cell.angle_gamma   90.00
#
_symmetry.space_group_name_H-M   'P 1'
#
loop_
_entity.id
_entity.type
_entity.pdbx_description
1 polymer ?
#
loop_
_entity_poly.entity_id
_entity_poly.type
_entity_poly.pdbx_seq_one_letter_code
_entity_poly.pdbx_strand_id
1 'polypeptide(L)'
;MTLEAIRYSRGSLQILDQLLLPQQSHYEAVGSAIHAMKVWGTPAITLVGCLSLAMELQTGTGGLGLAALVAFVRDKLSFLVTTQPTAVNMAHPTRDLADAAARSAREGTTEEAVRERVIRCAKDMLEKDLRDNWSIGDLGAHHLDQVAPNGGKVTVPTHCNTNALATAGYGTDLGHAFCTKTWPYNQGARLMVFELAYEQIPATLIADSMVAAAMAHRGVSAVIVGADHMVANGNTANKVGTYQLAIVAKHHGIPFYMAALSSSCDLCLETSKEIIIEEHPSQKLTDVNGVWIAAPGIGVWNPAFDVTPHNLITGSIITELEVFAPEELRAALTTTISSKDGT
;
A
#
# COMPACT_ATOMS: atom_id res chain seq x y z
N MET A 1 0.70 -14.92 -17.24
CA MET A 1 1.20 -15.14 -15.87
C MET A 1 1.08 -13.81 -15.17
N THR A 2 0.33 -13.72 -14.09
CA THR A 2 0.13 -12.49 -13.31
C THR A 2 1.42 -12.07 -12.62
N LEU A 3 1.66 -10.77 -12.48
CA LEU A 3 2.83 -10.25 -11.76
C LEU A 3 2.64 -10.42 -10.24
N GLU A 4 3.66 -10.97 -9.57
CA GLU A 4 3.65 -11.18 -8.11
C GLU A 4 4.87 -10.50 -7.48
N ALA A 5 4.69 -9.55 -6.57
CA ALA A 5 5.80 -8.98 -5.81
C ALA A 5 6.33 -9.94 -4.73
N ILE A 6 5.45 -10.76 -4.17
CA ILE A 6 5.73 -11.71 -3.09
C ILE A 6 5.31 -13.10 -3.54
N ARG A 7 6.25 -14.04 -3.52
CA ARG A 7 5.99 -15.47 -3.76
C ARG A 7 6.25 -16.25 -2.49
N TYR A 8 5.17 -16.77 -1.91
CA TYR A 8 5.25 -17.54 -0.68
C TYR A 8 4.72 -18.96 -0.89
N SER A 9 5.51 -19.92 -0.44
CA SER A 9 5.07 -21.29 -0.18
C SER A 9 5.70 -21.75 1.14
N ARG A 10 5.14 -22.81 1.74
CA ARG A 10 5.61 -23.30 3.03
C ARG A 10 7.11 -23.67 2.94
N GLY A 11 7.96 -22.92 3.66
CA GLY A 11 9.42 -23.09 3.66
C GLY A 11 10.16 -22.33 2.56
N SER A 12 9.49 -21.48 1.77
CA SER A 12 10.11 -20.67 0.72
C SER A 12 9.39 -19.34 0.55
N LEU A 13 10.10 -18.24 0.76
CA LEU A 13 9.68 -16.87 0.47
C LEU A 13 10.62 -16.28 -0.56
N GLN A 14 10.07 -15.72 -1.62
CA GLN A 14 10.81 -14.94 -2.61
C GLN A 14 10.14 -13.58 -2.79
N ILE A 15 10.95 -12.56 -3.02
CA ILE A 15 10.50 -11.20 -3.33
C ILE A 15 11.07 -10.76 -4.68
N LEU A 16 10.31 -9.96 -5.41
CA LEU A 16 10.80 -9.30 -6.60
C LEU A 16 11.68 -8.10 -6.20
N ASP A 17 12.92 -8.07 -6.65
CA ASP A 17 13.84 -6.96 -6.36
C ASP A 17 13.45 -5.71 -7.16
N GLN A 18 12.71 -4.79 -6.53
CA GLN A 18 12.20 -3.60 -7.19
C GLN A 18 13.28 -2.54 -7.44
N LEU A 19 14.52 -2.73 -6.97
CA LEU A 19 15.64 -1.85 -7.33
C LEU A 19 16.10 -2.10 -8.77
N LEU A 20 15.93 -3.33 -9.26
CA LEU A 20 16.32 -3.75 -10.61
C LEU A 20 15.26 -3.43 -11.66
N LEU A 21 14.03 -3.13 -11.24
CA LEU A 21 12.97 -2.69 -12.12
C LEU A 21 13.19 -1.27 -12.66
N PRO A 22 12.83 -0.98 -13.92
CA PRO A 22 12.16 -1.88 -14.89
C PRO A 22 13.10 -2.71 -15.77
N GLN A 23 14.42 -2.60 -15.61
CA GLN A 23 15.39 -3.23 -16.52
C GLN A 23 15.45 -4.75 -16.38
N GLN A 24 15.26 -5.26 -15.18
CA GLN A 24 15.34 -6.69 -14.90
C GLN A 24 14.34 -7.12 -13.82
N SER A 25 13.57 -8.16 -14.12
CA SER A 25 12.72 -8.85 -13.14
C SER A 25 13.49 -10.01 -12.54
N HIS A 26 13.89 -9.89 -11.27
CA HIS A 26 14.64 -10.92 -10.56
C HIS A 26 14.01 -11.19 -9.19
N TYR A 27 13.70 -12.46 -8.94
CA TYR A 27 13.21 -12.93 -7.65
C TYR A 27 14.37 -13.39 -6.79
N GLU A 28 14.45 -12.90 -5.56
CA GLU A 28 15.43 -13.35 -4.58
C GLU A 28 14.75 -14.08 -3.43
N ALA A 29 15.42 -15.10 -2.91
CA ALA A 29 14.95 -15.80 -1.72
C ALA A 29 15.18 -14.93 -0.47
N VAL A 30 14.15 -14.80 0.35
CA VAL A 30 14.24 -14.07 1.62
C VAL A 30 14.67 -15.03 2.72
N GLY A 31 15.77 -14.71 3.38
CA GLY A 31 16.26 -15.40 4.57
C GLY A 31 15.58 -14.88 5.83
N SER A 32 16.38 -14.40 6.79
CA SER A 32 15.92 -14.06 8.15
C SER A 32 15.99 -12.57 8.50
N ALA A 33 16.07 -11.65 7.54
CA ALA A 33 16.16 -10.24 7.87
C ALA A 33 15.72 -9.31 6.73
N ILE A 34 14.64 -8.54 6.96
CA ILE A 34 14.31 -7.36 6.17
C ILE A 34 15.40 -6.32 6.45
N HIS A 35 16.46 -6.33 5.65
CA HIS A 35 17.54 -5.33 5.76
C HIS A 35 17.76 -4.57 4.45
N ALA A 36 17.09 -4.95 3.36
CA ALA A 36 17.17 -4.24 2.09
C ALA A 36 15.77 -3.77 1.69
N MET A 37 15.60 -2.45 1.52
CA MET A 37 14.40 -1.79 0.99
C MET A 37 14.19 -2.15 -0.51
N LYS A 38 14.07 -3.43 -0.81
CA LYS A 38 13.84 -3.97 -2.15
C LYS A 38 12.36 -4.15 -2.46
N VAL A 39 11.52 -4.06 -1.43
CA VAL A 39 10.06 -4.12 -1.50
C VAL A 39 9.54 -2.73 -1.15
N TRP A 40 8.60 -2.23 -1.96
CA TRP A 40 7.89 -0.99 -1.71
C TRP A 40 6.43 -1.27 -1.37
N GLY A 41 5.80 -0.31 -0.69
CA GLY A 41 4.42 -0.43 -0.22
C GLY A 41 4.36 -1.02 1.18
N THR A 42 3.72 -0.29 2.09
CA THR A 42 3.58 -0.69 3.49
C THR A 42 2.94 -2.08 3.66
N PRO A 43 1.86 -2.45 2.93
CA PRO A 43 1.28 -3.78 3.04
C PRO A 43 2.29 -4.89 2.68
N ALA A 44 3.01 -4.72 1.56
CA ALA A 44 3.99 -5.68 1.09
C ALA A 44 5.17 -5.85 2.06
N ILE A 45 5.69 -4.75 2.62
CA ILE A 45 6.77 -4.79 3.63
C ILE A 45 6.30 -5.54 4.88
N THR A 46 5.08 -5.28 5.35
CA THR A 46 4.48 -5.96 6.51
C THR A 46 4.38 -7.46 6.27
N LEU A 47 3.83 -7.86 5.12
CA LEU A 47 3.66 -9.26 4.75
C LEU A 47 4.99 -9.98 4.63
N VAL A 48 5.98 -9.39 3.95
CA VAL A 48 7.33 -9.98 3.85
C VAL A 48 7.92 -10.22 5.23
N GLY A 49 7.71 -9.31 6.19
CA GLY A 49 8.22 -9.46 7.54
C GLY A 49 7.53 -10.57 8.34
N CYS A 50 6.21 -10.61 8.29
CA CYS A 50 5.43 -11.66 8.95
C CYS A 50 5.69 -13.04 8.33
N LEU A 51 5.84 -13.13 7.00
CA LEU A 51 6.16 -14.38 6.29
C LEU A 51 7.61 -14.82 6.53
N SER A 52 8.56 -13.89 6.66
CA SER A 52 9.94 -14.21 7.05
C SER A 52 9.99 -14.80 8.46
N LEU A 53 9.22 -14.23 9.40
CA LEU A 53 9.06 -14.81 10.73
C LEU A 53 8.44 -16.22 10.66
N ALA A 54 7.44 -16.43 9.81
CA ALA A 54 6.85 -17.76 9.61
C ALA A 54 7.90 -18.78 9.11
N MET A 55 8.82 -18.36 8.22
CA MET A 55 9.93 -19.22 7.79
C MET A 55 10.89 -19.57 8.94
N GLU A 56 11.27 -18.59 9.77
CA GLU A 56 12.11 -18.84 10.95
C GLU A 56 11.45 -19.79 11.95
N LEU A 57 10.13 -19.67 12.15
CA LEU A 57 9.37 -20.55 13.03
C LEU A 57 9.30 -21.99 12.50
N GLN A 58 9.26 -22.14 11.17
CA GLN A 58 9.20 -23.43 10.51
C GLN A 58 10.52 -24.22 10.62
N THR A 59 11.66 -23.54 10.74
CA THR A 59 12.96 -24.20 10.97
C THR A 59 13.19 -24.58 12.44
N GLY A 60 12.22 -24.29 13.33
CA GLY A 60 12.33 -24.56 14.77
C GLY A 60 12.93 -23.41 15.59
N THR A 61 13.19 -22.25 14.98
CA THR A 61 13.74 -21.07 15.67
C THR A 61 12.70 -20.45 16.61
N GLY A 62 13.05 -20.09 17.85
CA GLY A 62 12.07 -19.49 18.79
C GLY A 62 12.31 -19.73 20.28
N GLY A 63 13.45 -20.32 20.65
CA GLY A 63 13.73 -20.67 22.05
C GLY A 63 13.01 -21.93 22.52
N LEU A 64 13.31 -22.34 23.75
CA LEU A 64 12.70 -23.49 24.43
C LEU A 64 11.67 -22.99 25.43
N GLY A 65 10.46 -23.54 25.39
CA GLY A 65 9.32 -23.17 26.20
C GLY A 65 8.39 -22.17 25.53
N LEU A 66 7.09 -22.28 25.83
CA LEU A 66 6.04 -21.39 25.29
C LEU A 66 6.33 -19.90 25.54
N ALA A 67 6.83 -19.56 26.73
CA ALA A 67 7.13 -18.16 27.07
C ALA A 67 8.27 -17.59 26.21
N ALA A 68 9.31 -18.38 25.95
CA ALA A 68 10.41 -17.98 25.08
C ALA A 68 9.95 -17.80 23.63
N LEU A 69 9.09 -18.70 23.15
CA LEU A 69 8.51 -18.63 21.80
C LEU A 69 7.65 -17.37 21.60
N VAL A 70 6.78 -17.06 22.56
CA VAL A 70 5.95 -15.84 22.49
C VAL A 70 6.81 -14.58 22.57
N ALA A 71 7.84 -14.57 23.43
CA ALA A 71 8.78 -13.46 23.53
C ALA A 71 9.56 -13.26 22.21
N PHE A 72 10.02 -14.35 21.59
CA PHE A 72 10.70 -14.32 20.31
C PHE A 72 9.81 -13.75 19.19
N VAL A 73 8.56 -14.19 19.10
CA VAL A 73 7.59 -13.66 18.12
C VAL A 73 7.38 -12.16 18.33
N ARG A 74 7.19 -11.73 19.58
CA ARG A 74 6.99 -10.30 19.92
C ARG A 74 8.19 -9.45 19.59
N ASP A 75 9.40 -9.93 19.88
CA ASP A 75 10.64 -9.21 19.61
C ASP A 75 10.85 -9.00 18.10
N LYS A 76 10.67 -10.07 17.31
CA LYS A 76 10.77 -10.01 15.84
C LYS A 76 9.75 -9.05 15.21
N LEU A 77 8.52 -9.07 15.71
CA LEU A 77 7.46 -8.18 15.21
C LEU A 77 7.69 -6.73 15.65
N SER A 78 8.20 -6.50 16.85
CA SER A 78 8.57 -5.16 17.31
C SER A 78 9.71 -4.58 16.48
N PHE A 79 10.72 -5.40 16.17
CA PHE A 79 11.81 -5.01 15.27
C PHE A 79 11.28 -4.63 13.89
N LEU A 80 10.34 -5.39 13.32
CA LEU A 80 9.71 -5.08 12.04
C LEU A 80 9.08 -3.67 12.02
N VAL A 81 8.32 -3.32 13.06
CA VAL A 81 7.68 -2.00 13.17
C VAL A 81 8.72 -0.86 13.20
N THR A 82 9.90 -1.07 13.78
CA THR A 82 10.95 -0.05 13.81
C THR A 82 11.60 0.22 12.44
N THR A 83 11.40 -0.64 11.45
CA THR A 83 12.03 -0.49 10.14
C THR A 83 11.46 0.67 9.31
N GLN A 84 10.21 1.09 9.56
CA GLN A 84 9.59 2.23 8.90
C GLN A 84 8.48 2.86 9.78
N PRO A 85 8.82 3.84 10.64
CA PRO A 85 7.91 4.38 11.65
C PRO A 85 6.68 5.13 11.11
N THR A 86 6.72 5.61 9.86
CA THR A 86 5.62 6.34 9.21
C THR A 86 4.48 5.44 8.72
N ALA A 87 4.71 4.13 8.70
CA ALA A 87 3.76 3.14 8.21
C ALA A 87 2.86 2.65 9.34
N VAL A 88 1.80 3.41 9.67
CA VAL A 88 0.77 3.00 10.66
C VAL A 88 0.21 1.61 10.34
N ASN A 89 0.18 1.25 9.06
CA ASN A 89 -0.38 -0.01 8.57
C ASN A 89 0.52 -1.23 8.88
N MET A 90 1.74 -1.03 9.41
CA MET A 90 2.59 -2.12 9.95
C MET A 90 2.21 -2.52 11.39
N ALA A 91 1.74 -1.57 12.20
CA ALA A 91 1.54 -1.80 13.63
C ALA A 91 0.34 -2.71 13.93
N HIS A 92 -0.77 -2.53 13.21
CA HIS A 92 -1.97 -3.36 13.40
C HIS A 92 -1.74 -4.84 13.05
N PRO A 93 -1.26 -5.19 11.84
CA PRO A 93 -1.13 -6.60 11.45
C PRO A 93 -0.05 -7.32 12.26
N THR A 94 1.01 -6.62 12.70
CA THR A 94 2.04 -7.19 13.58
C THR A 94 1.51 -7.42 14.99
N ARG A 95 0.69 -6.49 15.53
CA ARG A 95 0.01 -6.68 16.81
C ARG A 95 -0.94 -7.88 16.78
N ASP A 96 -1.75 -8.02 15.73
CA ASP A 96 -2.69 -9.13 15.59
C ASP A 96 -1.98 -10.49 15.61
N LEU A 97 -0.82 -10.58 14.95
CA LEU A 97 0.01 -11.79 14.93
C LEU A 97 0.63 -12.07 16.31
N ALA A 98 1.12 -11.03 17.00
CA ALA A 98 1.64 -11.15 18.37
C ALA A 98 0.55 -11.59 19.36
N ASP A 99 -0.65 -11.05 19.22
CA ASP A 99 -1.80 -11.41 20.05
C ASP A 99 -2.31 -12.82 19.72
N ALA A 100 -2.26 -13.24 18.45
CA ALA A 100 -2.56 -14.62 18.06
C ALA A 100 -1.58 -15.62 18.70
N ALA A 101 -0.29 -15.28 18.77
CA ALA A 101 0.69 -16.10 19.48
C ALA A 101 0.38 -16.18 20.99
N ALA A 102 0.14 -15.03 21.63
CA ALA A 102 -0.16 -14.96 23.06
C ALA A 102 -1.45 -15.69 23.44
N ARG A 103 -2.54 -15.52 22.68
CA ARG A 103 -3.83 -16.20 22.92
C ARG A 103 -3.73 -17.72 22.78
N SER A 104 -2.77 -18.20 22.00
CA SER A 104 -2.57 -19.62 21.71
C SER A 104 -1.66 -20.31 22.71
N ALA A 105 -0.83 -19.57 23.43
CA ALA A 105 0.02 -20.08 24.50
C ALA A 105 -0.77 -20.27 25.81
N ARG A 106 -1.70 -21.23 25.82
CA ARG A 106 -2.52 -21.60 27.00
C ARG A 106 -1.94 -22.83 27.71
N GLU A 107 -2.30 -23.04 28.97
CA GLU A 107 -1.95 -24.27 29.69
C GLU A 107 -2.39 -25.51 28.89
N GLY A 108 -1.47 -26.47 28.72
CA GLY A 108 -1.69 -27.69 27.95
C GLY A 108 -1.44 -27.59 26.44
N THR A 109 -1.02 -26.42 25.92
CA THR A 109 -0.61 -26.29 24.51
C THR A 109 0.88 -26.61 24.30
N THR A 110 1.23 -27.13 23.13
CA THR A 110 2.62 -27.41 22.75
C THR A 110 3.24 -26.24 21.99
N GLU A 111 4.56 -26.17 21.96
CA GLU A 111 5.30 -25.16 21.17
C GLU A 111 4.98 -25.28 19.68
N GLU A 112 4.88 -26.50 19.16
CA GLU A 112 4.52 -26.79 17.77
C GLU A 112 3.14 -26.24 17.42
N ALA A 113 2.18 -26.33 18.35
CA ALA A 113 0.83 -25.79 18.12
C ALA A 113 0.84 -24.27 17.99
N VAL A 114 1.63 -23.58 18.84
CA VAL A 114 1.80 -22.12 18.76
C VAL A 114 2.54 -21.73 17.48
N ARG A 115 3.61 -22.43 17.11
CA ARG A 115 4.34 -22.20 15.84
C ARG A 115 3.42 -22.32 14.64
N GLU A 116 2.69 -23.42 14.52
CA GLU A 116 1.78 -23.65 13.39
C GLU A 116 0.65 -22.62 13.36
N ARG A 117 0.18 -22.15 14.52
CA ARG A 117 -0.81 -21.07 14.57
C ARG A 117 -0.26 -19.77 14.01
N VAL A 118 0.94 -19.36 14.40
CA VAL A 118 1.56 -18.11 13.92
C VAL A 118 1.86 -18.20 12.42
N ILE A 119 2.42 -19.32 11.95
CA ILE A 119 2.69 -19.57 10.52
C ILE A 119 1.40 -19.47 9.69
N ARG A 120 0.33 -20.12 10.14
CA ARG A 120 -0.96 -20.06 9.47
C ARG A 120 -1.55 -18.66 9.46
N CYS A 121 -1.48 -17.94 10.59
CA CYS A 121 -1.96 -16.57 10.66
C CYS A 121 -1.22 -15.66 9.66
N ALA A 122 0.12 -15.78 9.55
CA ALA A 122 0.90 -15.02 8.56
C ALA A 122 0.51 -15.36 7.10
N LYS A 123 0.19 -16.63 6.81
CA LYS A 123 -0.34 -17.04 5.50
C LYS A 123 -1.74 -16.48 5.25
N ASP A 124 -2.63 -16.54 6.24
CA ASP A 124 -3.99 -16.02 6.16
C ASP A 124 -3.98 -14.50 5.92
N MET A 125 -3.00 -13.77 6.47
CA MET A 125 -2.78 -12.34 6.19
C MET A 125 -2.46 -12.09 4.72
N LEU A 126 -1.58 -12.89 4.10
CA LEU A 126 -1.26 -12.76 2.66
C LEU A 126 -2.50 -13.01 1.80
N GLU A 127 -3.23 -14.09 2.08
CA GLU A 127 -4.45 -14.41 1.33
C GLU A 127 -5.56 -13.38 1.54
N LYS A 128 -5.67 -12.80 2.75
CA LYS A 128 -6.61 -11.72 3.05
C LYS A 128 -6.25 -10.46 2.28
N ASP A 129 -4.99 -10.02 2.31
CA ASP A 129 -4.54 -8.83 1.58
C ASP A 129 -4.82 -8.97 0.08
N LEU A 130 -4.54 -10.13 -0.51
CA LEU A 130 -4.92 -10.42 -1.90
C LEU A 130 -6.43 -10.24 -2.12
N ARG A 131 -7.28 -10.92 -1.34
CA ARG A 131 -8.74 -10.83 -1.50
C ARG A 131 -9.25 -9.40 -1.34
N ASP A 132 -8.74 -8.67 -0.36
CA ASP A 132 -9.19 -7.31 -0.06
C ASP A 132 -8.82 -6.34 -1.20
N ASN A 133 -7.62 -6.48 -1.78
CA ASN A 133 -7.22 -5.68 -2.95
C ASN A 133 -8.07 -5.99 -4.19
N TRP A 134 -8.43 -7.26 -4.41
CA TRP A 134 -9.39 -7.63 -5.45
C TRP A 134 -10.76 -6.99 -5.22
N SER A 135 -11.26 -7.02 -3.97
CA SER A 135 -12.53 -6.38 -3.62
C SER A 135 -12.51 -4.87 -3.85
N ILE A 136 -11.44 -4.17 -3.46
CA ILE A 136 -11.25 -2.74 -3.78
C ILE A 136 -11.35 -2.50 -5.28
N GLY A 137 -10.68 -3.34 -6.07
CA GLY A 137 -10.69 -3.27 -7.52
C GLY A 137 -12.09 -3.41 -8.12
N ASP A 138 -12.79 -4.48 -7.74
CA ASP A 138 -14.13 -4.79 -8.24
C ASP A 138 -15.16 -3.75 -7.80
N LEU A 139 -15.16 -3.37 -6.52
CA LEU A 139 -16.07 -2.35 -5.97
C LEU A 139 -15.81 -0.98 -6.60
N GLY A 140 -14.54 -0.61 -6.77
CA GLY A 140 -14.12 0.61 -7.42
C GLY A 140 -14.56 0.66 -8.89
N ALA A 141 -14.30 -0.41 -9.65
CA ALA A 141 -14.72 -0.51 -11.04
C ALA A 141 -16.25 -0.40 -11.18
N HIS A 142 -17.00 -1.11 -10.34
CA HIS A 142 -18.46 -1.05 -10.35
C HIS A 142 -18.99 0.36 -10.02
N HIS A 143 -18.37 1.04 -9.05
CA HIS A 143 -18.77 2.41 -8.72
C HIS A 143 -18.43 3.41 -9.83
N LEU A 144 -17.36 3.17 -10.59
CA LEU A 144 -16.98 4.00 -11.74
C LEU A 144 -17.90 3.86 -12.94
N ASP A 145 -18.73 2.81 -13.03
CA ASP A 145 -19.77 2.71 -14.07
C ASP A 145 -20.71 3.92 -14.03
N GLN A 146 -20.90 4.53 -12.87
CA GLN A 146 -21.69 5.76 -12.70
C GLN A 146 -21.06 6.98 -13.36
N VAL A 147 -19.73 6.99 -13.55
CA VAL A 147 -18.99 8.05 -14.24
C VAL A 147 -19.17 7.93 -15.77
N ALA A 148 -19.44 6.72 -16.28
CA ALA A 148 -19.67 6.46 -17.69
C ALA A 148 -20.96 5.65 -17.91
N PRO A 149 -22.15 6.18 -17.56
CA PRO A 149 -23.41 5.42 -17.46
C PRO A 149 -23.91 4.84 -18.80
N ASN A 150 -23.36 5.33 -19.92
CA ASN A 150 -23.67 4.84 -21.27
C ASN A 150 -22.68 3.78 -21.78
N GLY A 151 -21.87 3.17 -20.90
CA GLY A 151 -20.87 2.16 -21.26
C GLY A 151 -19.61 2.73 -21.93
N GLY A 152 -19.25 3.97 -21.61
CA GLY A 152 -18.03 4.61 -22.10
C GLY A 152 -16.78 4.11 -21.37
N LYS A 153 -15.64 4.01 -22.06
CA LYS A 153 -14.36 3.73 -21.40
C LYS A 153 -13.96 4.89 -20.48
N VAL A 154 -13.51 4.58 -19.27
CA VAL A 154 -12.98 5.56 -18.32
C VAL A 154 -11.48 5.71 -18.54
N THR A 155 -10.99 6.95 -18.59
CA THR A 155 -9.56 7.27 -18.64
C THR A 155 -9.13 7.82 -17.29
N VAL A 156 -8.18 7.13 -16.64
CA VAL A 156 -7.83 7.39 -15.24
C VAL A 156 -6.35 7.76 -15.11
N PRO A 157 -6.00 8.98 -14.66
CA PRO A 157 -4.69 9.25 -14.09
C PRO A 157 -4.56 8.59 -12.73
N THR A 158 -3.42 7.95 -12.53
CA THR A 158 -2.96 7.45 -11.25
C THR A 158 -1.59 8.03 -10.88
N HIS A 159 -1.24 7.94 -9.60
CA HIS A 159 -0.06 8.54 -9.02
C HIS A 159 0.62 7.58 -8.07
N CYS A 160 1.96 7.59 -8.07
CA CYS A 160 2.80 6.58 -7.43
C CYS A 160 2.62 5.18 -8.05
N ASN A 161 2.74 4.16 -7.22
CA ASN A 161 2.48 2.77 -7.53
C ASN A 161 1.62 2.20 -6.40
N THR A 162 0.44 1.70 -6.74
CA THR A 162 -0.59 1.26 -5.79
C THR A 162 -1.18 -0.10 -6.18
N ASN A 163 -0.47 -0.81 -7.04
CA ASN A 163 -0.96 -2.01 -7.72
C ASN A 163 -0.16 -3.23 -7.23
N ALA A 164 0.00 -4.29 -8.02
CA ALA A 164 0.61 -5.54 -7.59
C ALA A 164 2.03 -5.40 -7.00
N LEU A 165 2.79 -4.36 -7.34
CA LEU A 165 4.11 -4.08 -6.76
C LEU A 165 4.07 -3.31 -5.43
N ALA A 166 2.93 -2.75 -5.05
CA ALA A 166 2.72 -2.07 -3.76
C ALA A 166 1.84 -2.87 -2.78
N THR A 167 1.17 -3.93 -3.25
CA THR A 167 0.29 -4.80 -2.47
C THR A 167 0.67 -6.28 -2.64
N ALA A 168 -0.09 -7.23 -2.07
CA ALA A 168 0.15 -8.65 -2.31
C ALA A 168 -0.05 -9.07 -3.79
N GLY A 169 -0.72 -8.25 -4.61
CA GLY A 169 -1.00 -8.50 -6.02
C GLY A 169 -2.41 -8.07 -6.42
N TYR A 170 -2.56 -7.36 -7.55
CA TYR A 170 -3.76 -7.22 -8.41
C TYR A 170 -3.61 -6.02 -9.37
N GLY A 171 -4.41 -5.95 -10.45
CA GLY A 171 -4.62 -4.76 -11.28
C GLY A 171 -6.04 -4.69 -11.84
N THR A 172 -6.64 -3.49 -11.86
CA THR A 172 -8.01 -3.25 -12.35
C THR A 172 -8.09 -3.15 -13.88
N ASP A 173 -9.21 -3.61 -14.46
CA ASP A 173 -9.50 -3.46 -15.90
C ASP A 173 -9.86 -1.99 -16.22
N LEU A 174 -8.86 -1.22 -16.63
CA LEU A 174 -8.99 0.18 -17.00
C LEU A 174 -9.01 0.34 -18.52
N GLY A 175 -9.90 1.20 -19.03
CA GLY A 175 -9.99 1.50 -20.46
C GLY A 175 -8.71 2.13 -21.03
N HIS A 176 -8.13 3.10 -20.32
CA HIS A 176 -6.79 3.66 -20.55
C HIS A 176 -6.27 4.32 -19.27
N ALA A 177 -5.01 4.07 -18.91
CA ALA A 177 -4.38 4.65 -17.72
C ALA A 177 -3.37 5.76 -18.07
N PHE A 178 -3.48 6.93 -17.44
CA PHE A 178 -2.38 7.89 -17.40
C PHE A 178 -1.57 7.65 -16.12
N CYS A 179 -0.25 7.53 -16.23
CA CYS A 179 0.62 7.36 -15.07
C CYS A 179 1.55 8.54 -14.96
N THR A 180 1.53 9.20 -13.82
CA THR A 180 2.48 10.27 -13.52
C THR A 180 3.85 9.69 -13.16
N LYS A 181 4.92 10.43 -13.44
CA LYS A 181 6.30 10.00 -13.14
C LYS A 181 6.48 9.70 -11.65
N THR A 182 5.87 10.52 -10.79
CA THR A 182 5.98 10.51 -9.33
C THR A 182 7.39 10.82 -8.85
N TRP A 183 7.84 12.03 -9.15
CA TRP A 183 9.13 12.54 -8.68
C TRP A 183 9.18 12.65 -7.14
N PRO A 184 10.34 12.43 -6.47
CA PRO A 184 11.66 12.13 -7.04
C PRO A 184 12.00 10.64 -7.19
N TYR A 185 11.21 9.75 -6.59
CA TYR A 185 11.52 8.32 -6.54
C TYR A 185 11.10 7.55 -7.80
N ASN A 186 10.30 8.19 -8.65
CA ASN A 186 9.90 7.70 -9.96
C ASN A 186 9.11 6.39 -9.90
N GLN A 187 8.33 6.15 -8.83
CA GLN A 187 7.57 4.90 -8.69
C GLN A 187 6.58 4.71 -9.83
N GLY A 188 5.90 5.77 -10.27
CA GLY A 188 4.98 5.67 -11.38
C GLY A 188 5.68 5.30 -12.69
N ALA A 189 6.82 5.95 -12.99
CA ALA A 189 7.60 5.65 -14.19
C ALA A 189 8.31 4.27 -14.16
N ARG A 190 8.77 3.82 -12.98
CA ARG A 190 9.57 2.59 -12.83
C ARG A 190 8.73 1.35 -12.56
N LEU A 191 7.72 1.47 -11.70
CA LEU A 191 6.94 0.36 -11.17
C LEU A 191 5.57 0.33 -11.86
N MET A 192 4.77 1.40 -11.76
CA MET A 192 3.40 1.39 -12.31
C MET A 192 3.37 1.15 -13.82
N VAL A 193 4.21 1.87 -14.58
CA VAL A 193 4.31 1.66 -16.05
C VAL A 193 4.82 0.26 -16.38
N PHE A 194 5.70 -0.32 -15.56
CA PHE A 194 6.16 -1.69 -15.76
C PHE A 194 5.02 -2.69 -15.59
N GLU A 195 4.19 -2.55 -14.55
CA GLU A 195 3.03 -3.42 -14.33
C GLU A 195 2.02 -3.33 -15.47
N LEU A 196 1.66 -2.12 -15.86
CA LEU A 196 0.67 -1.91 -16.93
C LEU A 196 1.17 -2.47 -18.26
N ALA A 197 2.47 -2.32 -18.56
CA ALA A 197 3.07 -2.92 -19.74
C ALA A 197 3.09 -4.45 -19.66
N TYR A 198 3.35 -5.01 -18.48
CA TYR A 198 3.38 -6.45 -18.24
C TYR A 198 1.99 -7.08 -18.41
N GLU A 199 0.95 -6.45 -17.87
CA GLU A 199 -0.45 -6.87 -17.98
C GLU A 199 -1.12 -6.42 -19.30
N GLN A 200 -0.37 -5.77 -20.20
CA GLN A 200 -0.84 -5.26 -21.50
C GLN A 200 -2.01 -4.27 -21.42
N ILE A 201 -2.11 -3.52 -20.32
CA ILE A 201 -3.11 -2.48 -20.12
C ILE A 201 -2.70 -1.23 -20.90
N PRO A 202 -3.58 -0.64 -21.74
CA PRO A 202 -3.29 0.61 -22.45
C PRO A 202 -2.94 1.74 -21.48
N ALA A 203 -1.71 2.24 -21.58
CA ALA A 203 -1.22 3.24 -20.64
C ALA A 203 -0.37 4.32 -21.30
N THR A 204 -0.24 5.47 -20.64
CA THR A 204 0.64 6.57 -21.06
C THR A 204 1.33 7.20 -19.86
N LEU A 205 2.67 7.17 -19.86
CA LEU A 205 3.49 7.89 -18.89
C LEU A 205 3.48 9.40 -19.19
N ILE A 206 3.26 10.21 -18.17
CA ILE A 206 3.33 11.67 -18.21
C ILE A 206 4.19 12.20 -17.06
N ALA A 207 4.79 13.39 -17.23
CA ALA A 207 5.42 14.08 -16.11
C ALA A 207 4.35 14.59 -15.12
N ASP A 208 4.72 14.78 -13.86
CA ASP A 208 3.80 15.26 -12.82
C ASP A 208 3.20 16.64 -13.16
N SER A 209 3.94 17.47 -13.88
CA SER A 209 3.51 18.78 -14.36
C SER A 209 2.53 18.75 -15.55
N MET A 210 2.34 17.59 -16.19
CA MET A 210 1.46 17.45 -17.36
C MET A 210 0.02 17.08 -16.98
N VAL A 211 -0.26 16.85 -15.70
CA VAL A 211 -1.58 16.38 -15.22
C VAL A 211 -2.70 17.31 -15.65
N ALA A 212 -2.55 18.63 -15.47
CA ALA A 212 -3.57 19.59 -15.88
C ALA A 212 -3.80 19.58 -17.40
N ALA A 213 -2.73 19.52 -18.19
CA ALA A 213 -2.83 19.44 -19.65
C ALA A 213 -3.48 18.12 -20.10
N ALA A 214 -3.19 17.01 -19.42
CA ALA A 214 -3.83 15.72 -19.68
C ALA A 214 -5.33 15.78 -19.39
N MET A 215 -5.74 16.35 -18.25
CA MET A 215 -7.15 16.53 -17.91
C MET A 215 -7.88 17.43 -18.92
N ALA A 216 -7.25 18.51 -19.36
CA ALA A 216 -7.84 19.46 -20.31
C ALA A 216 -7.96 18.91 -21.74
N HIS A 217 -7.04 18.05 -22.18
CA HIS A 217 -6.87 17.73 -23.62
C HIS A 217 -6.93 16.24 -23.96
N ARG A 218 -6.96 15.34 -22.98
CA ARG A 218 -6.86 13.89 -23.23
C ARG A 218 -8.06 13.08 -22.74
N GLY A 219 -9.15 13.75 -22.37
CA GLY A 219 -10.41 13.08 -22.03
C GLY A 219 -10.35 12.26 -20.74
N VAL A 220 -9.62 12.75 -19.74
CA VAL A 220 -9.63 12.15 -18.40
C VAL A 220 -11.02 12.27 -17.79
N SER A 221 -11.53 11.17 -17.21
CA SER A 221 -12.90 11.11 -16.70
C SER A 221 -13.01 10.80 -15.20
N ALA A 222 -11.98 10.24 -14.57
CA ALA A 222 -11.91 10.05 -13.12
C ALA A 222 -10.45 9.98 -12.67
N VAL A 223 -10.13 10.37 -11.43
CA VAL A 223 -8.78 10.18 -10.84
C VAL A 223 -8.86 9.12 -9.76
N ILE A 224 -7.93 8.17 -9.74
CA ILE A 224 -7.84 7.15 -8.68
C ILE A 224 -6.40 7.07 -8.18
N VAL A 225 -6.24 7.24 -6.88
CA VAL A 225 -4.96 7.13 -6.19
C VAL A 225 -5.09 6.23 -4.97
N GLY A 226 -3.97 5.73 -4.46
CA GLY A 226 -3.93 4.99 -3.21
C GLY A 226 -3.98 5.90 -1.97
N ALA A 227 -3.86 5.29 -0.80
CA ALA A 227 -3.74 5.99 0.48
C ALA A 227 -2.70 5.30 1.37
N ASP A 228 -1.75 6.07 1.88
CA ASP A 228 -0.78 5.57 2.87
C ASP A 228 -1.39 5.60 4.28
N HIS A 229 -2.01 6.71 4.67
CA HIS A 229 -2.62 6.90 5.99
C HIS A 229 -3.83 7.82 5.90
N MET A 230 -5.01 7.28 6.16
CA MET A 230 -6.27 8.01 6.15
C MET A 230 -6.77 8.17 7.57
N VAL A 231 -7.15 9.39 7.97
CA VAL A 231 -7.67 9.64 9.32
C VAL A 231 -9.19 9.65 9.35
N ALA A 232 -9.79 9.73 10.53
CA ALA A 232 -11.22 9.49 10.72
C ALA A 232 -12.16 10.43 9.94
N ASN A 233 -11.74 11.66 9.65
CA ASN A 233 -12.51 12.60 8.85
C ASN A 233 -12.30 12.44 7.33
N GLY A 234 -11.54 11.43 6.90
CA GLY A 234 -11.24 11.16 5.50
C GLY A 234 -10.08 11.98 4.92
N ASN A 235 -9.39 12.82 5.72
CA ASN A 235 -8.15 13.42 5.26
C ASN A 235 -7.12 12.32 5.02
N THR A 236 -6.41 12.39 3.90
CA THR A 236 -5.53 11.29 3.48
C THR A 236 -4.13 11.80 3.22
N ALA A 237 -3.16 11.23 3.92
CA ALA A 237 -1.77 11.31 3.54
C ALA A 237 -1.46 10.26 2.46
N ASN A 238 -0.87 10.71 1.36
CA ASN A 238 -0.41 9.85 0.27
C ASN A 238 0.82 10.49 -0.39
N LYS A 239 1.46 9.78 -1.32
CA LYS A 239 2.65 10.26 -2.05
C LYS A 239 2.50 11.71 -2.52
N VAL A 240 3.54 12.52 -2.26
CA VAL A 240 3.56 13.95 -2.63
C VAL A 240 3.23 14.14 -4.12
N GLY A 241 2.30 15.05 -4.40
CA GLY A 241 1.66 15.23 -5.69
C GLY A 241 0.17 14.85 -5.66
N THR A 242 -0.26 14.03 -4.71
CA THR A 242 -1.66 13.60 -4.58
C THR A 242 -2.59 14.77 -4.31
N TYR A 243 -2.25 15.64 -3.36
CA TYR A 243 -3.02 16.86 -3.09
C TYR A 243 -3.10 17.77 -4.32
N GLN A 244 -2.00 17.92 -5.06
CA GLN A 244 -1.99 18.70 -6.30
C GLN A 244 -2.94 18.09 -7.35
N LEU A 245 -2.92 16.76 -7.53
CA LEU A 245 -3.86 16.08 -8.42
C LEU A 245 -5.32 16.34 -8.03
N ALA A 246 -5.64 16.30 -6.74
CA ALA A 246 -7.00 16.53 -6.25
C ALA A 246 -7.50 17.97 -6.53
N ILE A 247 -6.62 18.97 -6.39
CA ILE A 247 -6.93 20.37 -6.76
C ILE A 247 -7.22 20.47 -8.26
N VAL A 248 -6.36 19.89 -9.10
CA VAL A 248 -6.49 19.96 -10.55
C VAL A 248 -7.72 19.19 -11.04
N ALA A 249 -8.04 18.04 -10.43
CA ALA A 249 -9.24 17.27 -10.71
C ALA A 249 -10.50 18.09 -10.42
N LYS A 250 -10.56 18.71 -9.24
CA LYS A 250 -11.66 19.60 -8.86
C LYS A 250 -11.83 20.78 -9.81
N HIS A 251 -10.73 21.38 -10.27
CA HIS A 251 -10.78 22.47 -11.25
C HIS A 251 -11.45 22.05 -12.56
N HIS A 252 -11.22 20.83 -13.03
CA HIS A 252 -11.79 20.29 -14.26
C HIS A 252 -13.15 19.59 -14.06
N GLY A 253 -13.68 19.57 -12.83
CA GLY A 253 -14.94 18.87 -12.52
C GLY A 253 -14.83 17.34 -12.65
N ILE A 254 -13.63 16.78 -12.48
CA ILE A 254 -13.36 15.35 -12.58
C ILE A 254 -13.45 14.74 -11.16
N PRO A 255 -14.20 13.63 -10.97
CA PRO A 255 -14.29 12.98 -9.66
C PRO A 255 -12.94 12.40 -9.25
N PHE A 256 -12.59 12.61 -7.98
CA PHE A 256 -11.33 12.16 -7.39
C PHE A 256 -11.60 11.09 -6.33
N TYR A 257 -11.07 9.89 -6.56
CA TYR A 257 -11.24 8.71 -5.72
C TYR A 257 -9.96 8.37 -4.95
N MET A 258 -10.15 7.89 -3.72
CA MET A 258 -9.10 7.33 -2.88
C MET A 258 -9.35 5.83 -2.67
N ALA A 259 -8.45 4.98 -3.12
CA ALA A 259 -8.49 3.55 -2.85
C ALA A 259 -7.63 3.23 -1.62
N ALA A 260 -8.24 2.65 -0.59
CA ALA A 260 -7.58 2.40 0.69
C ALA A 260 -8.10 1.10 1.31
N LEU A 261 -7.21 0.25 1.81
CA LEU A 261 -7.60 -0.81 2.73
C LEU A 261 -8.14 -0.19 4.02
N SER A 262 -9.12 -0.82 4.67
CA SER A 262 -9.58 -0.38 5.99
C SER A 262 -8.45 -0.35 7.03
N SER A 263 -7.43 -1.19 6.87
CA SER A 263 -6.21 -1.20 7.69
C SER A 263 -5.31 0.03 7.48
N SER A 264 -5.51 0.80 6.41
CA SER A 264 -4.88 2.11 6.17
C SER A 264 -5.64 3.27 6.81
N CYS A 265 -6.81 3.00 7.42
CA CYS A 265 -7.65 4.00 8.06
C CYS A 265 -7.43 4.01 9.58
N ASP A 266 -6.81 5.08 10.07
CA ASP A 266 -6.61 5.35 11.49
C ASP A 266 -7.76 6.18 12.05
N LEU A 267 -8.72 5.49 12.65
CA LEU A 267 -9.90 6.12 13.25
C LEU A 267 -9.62 6.80 14.60
N CYS A 268 -8.43 6.61 15.17
CA CYS A 268 -8.03 7.24 16.43
C CYS A 268 -7.64 8.71 16.22
N LEU A 269 -7.18 9.07 15.03
CA LEU A 269 -6.86 10.45 14.66
C LEU A 269 -8.10 11.15 14.07
N GLU A 270 -8.51 12.25 14.68
CA GLU A 270 -9.66 13.05 14.20
C GLU A 270 -9.32 13.84 12.93
N THR A 271 -8.08 14.31 12.82
CA THR A 271 -7.63 15.17 11.73
C THR A 271 -6.20 14.87 11.35
N SER A 272 -5.79 15.37 10.18
CA SER A 272 -4.43 15.18 9.66
C SER A 272 -3.35 16.04 10.32
N LYS A 273 -3.68 16.86 11.33
CA LYS A 273 -2.70 17.72 12.02
C LYS A 273 -1.61 16.93 12.75
N GLU A 274 -1.94 15.70 13.13
CA GLU A 274 -1.06 14.80 13.87
C GLU A 274 -0.26 13.89 12.93
N ILE A 275 -0.54 13.91 11.63
CA ILE A 275 0.26 13.18 10.65
C ILE A 275 1.58 13.91 10.47
N ILE A 276 2.67 13.26 10.88
CA ILE A 276 4.02 13.74 10.65
C ILE A 276 4.41 13.38 9.21
N ILE A 277 4.63 14.41 8.39
CA ILE A 277 5.10 14.22 7.02
C ILE A 277 6.60 13.93 7.04
N GLU A 278 6.96 12.72 6.62
CA GLU A 278 8.36 12.34 6.43
C GLU A 278 9.02 13.24 5.38
N GLU A 279 10.20 13.75 5.71
CA GLU A 279 11.07 14.42 4.74
C GLU A 279 12.27 13.54 4.44
N HIS A 280 12.52 13.34 3.15
CA HIS A 280 13.63 12.53 2.70
C HIS A 280 14.89 13.38 2.48
N PRO A 281 16.09 12.76 2.49
CA PRO A 281 17.33 13.46 2.20
C PRO A 281 17.26 14.23 0.88
N SER A 282 17.82 15.44 0.86
CA SER A 282 17.86 16.32 -0.31
C SER A 282 18.46 15.64 -1.54
N GLN A 283 19.46 14.77 -1.32
CA GLN A 283 20.12 13.99 -2.35
C GLN A 283 19.13 13.20 -3.23
N LYS A 284 18.04 12.70 -2.66
CA LYS A 284 17.04 11.94 -3.42
C LYS A 284 16.31 12.79 -4.46
N LEU A 285 16.25 14.10 -4.25
CA LEU A 285 15.65 15.07 -5.17
C LEU A 285 16.70 15.69 -6.11
N THR A 286 17.93 15.92 -5.64
CA THR A 286 18.99 16.57 -6.44
C THR A 286 19.72 15.61 -7.38
N ASP A 287 19.71 14.31 -7.07
CA ASP A 287 20.51 13.30 -7.74
C ASP A 287 19.61 12.24 -8.40
N VAL A 288 19.99 11.82 -9.61
CA VAL A 288 19.38 10.66 -10.27
C VAL A 288 20.49 9.70 -10.68
N ASN A 289 20.40 8.44 -10.24
CA ASN A 289 21.39 7.40 -10.54
C ASN A 289 22.85 7.82 -10.26
N GLY A 290 23.06 8.55 -9.16
CA GLY A 290 24.39 9.03 -8.74
C GLY A 290 24.90 10.26 -9.51
N VAL A 291 24.08 10.87 -10.36
CA VAL A 291 24.43 12.09 -11.11
C VAL A 291 23.65 13.28 -10.55
N TRP A 292 24.36 14.35 -10.21
CA TRP A 292 23.77 15.62 -9.78
C TRP A 292 23.08 16.33 -10.93
N ILE A 293 21.80 16.65 -10.73
CA ILE A 293 20.97 17.40 -11.68
C ILE A 293 20.76 18.83 -11.19
N ALA A 294 20.53 19.02 -9.89
CA ALA A 294 20.34 20.35 -9.31
C ALA A 294 21.66 21.12 -9.17
N ALA A 295 21.58 22.45 -9.16
CA ALA A 295 22.74 23.31 -8.94
C ALA A 295 23.31 23.13 -7.51
N PRO A 296 24.64 23.04 -7.33
CA PRO A 296 25.25 22.89 -6.02
C PRO A 296 24.89 24.02 -5.05
N GLY A 297 24.65 23.69 -3.78
CA GLY A 297 24.41 24.66 -2.70
C GLY A 297 22.97 25.18 -2.59
N ILE A 298 22.04 24.72 -3.43
CA ILE A 298 20.63 25.11 -3.32
C ILE A 298 19.95 24.44 -2.11
N GLY A 299 19.05 25.17 -1.45
CA GLY A 299 18.17 24.61 -0.42
C GLY A 299 17.15 23.66 -1.04
N VAL A 300 16.81 22.59 -0.33
CA VAL A 300 15.90 21.54 -0.82
C VAL A 300 14.84 21.25 0.22
N TRP A 301 13.59 21.19 -0.23
CA TRP A 301 12.47 20.67 0.53
C TRP A 301 11.95 19.43 -0.19
N ASN A 302 11.94 18.28 0.50
CA ASN A 302 11.66 16.98 -0.10
C ASN A 302 10.71 16.14 0.77
N PRO A 303 9.45 16.59 0.95
CA PRO A 303 8.45 15.83 1.67
C PRO A 303 8.10 14.56 0.88
N ALA A 304 8.00 13.43 1.58
CA ALA A 304 7.65 12.13 1.01
C ALA A 304 6.16 12.03 0.67
N PHE A 305 5.32 12.78 1.39
CA PHE A 305 3.86 12.71 1.34
C PHE A 305 3.28 14.13 1.38
N ASP A 306 2.04 14.27 0.92
CA ASP A 306 1.19 15.42 1.22
C ASP A 306 -0.17 14.94 1.74
N VAL A 307 -0.95 15.86 2.31
CA VAL A 307 -2.29 15.56 2.80
C VAL A 307 -3.31 16.13 1.84
N THR A 308 -4.16 15.26 1.31
CA THR A 308 -5.36 15.63 0.57
C THR A 308 -6.52 15.82 1.54
N PRO A 309 -7.09 17.04 1.66
CA PRO A 309 -8.27 17.26 2.46
C PRO A 309 -9.48 16.50 1.91
N HIS A 310 -10.31 15.96 2.80
CA HIS A 310 -11.45 15.13 2.42
C HIS A 310 -12.46 15.82 1.47
N ASN A 311 -12.56 17.15 1.52
CA ASN A 311 -13.43 17.94 0.63
C ASN A 311 -12.94 18.03 -0.83
N LEU A 312 -11.77 17.46 -1.15
CA LEU A 312 -11.28 17.27 -2.51
C LEU A 312 -11.44 15.82 -2.99
N ILE A 313 -11.86 14.89 -2.12
CA ILE A 313 -12.21 13.52 -2.49
C ILE A 313 -13.67 13.54 -2.98
N THR A 314 -13.85 14.01 -4.22
CA THR A 314 -15.18 14.29 -4.82
C THR A 314 -15.84 13.08 -5.45
N GLY A 315 -15.08 12.00 -5.68
CA GLY A 315 -15.61 10.72 -6.10
C GLY A 315 -16.14 9.99 -4.87
N SER A 316 -15.31 9.11 -4.32
CA SER A 316 -15.57 8.35 -3.09
C SER A 316 -14.27 7.79 -2.54
N ILE A 317 -14.33 7.22 -1.34
CA ILE A 317 -13.30 6.35 -0.76
C ILE A 317 -13.68 4.90 -1.05
N ILE A 318 -12.80 4.16 -1.72
CA ILE A 318 -13.00 2.77 -2.12
C ILE A 318 -12.24 1.89 -1.13
N THR A 319 -12.95 1.00 -0.44
CA THR A 319 -12.37 0.03 0.49
C THR A 319 -12.73 -1.40 0.08
N GLU A 320 -12.17 -2.40 0.76
CA GLU A 320 -12.54 -3.80 0.54
C GLU A 320 -13.94 -4.14 1.07
N LEU A 321 -14.52 -3.25 1.88
CA LEU A 321 -15.82 -3.44 2.49
C LEU A 321 -16.91 -2.90 1.57
N GLU A 322 -16.85 -1.60 1.27
CA GLU A 322 -17.76 -0.87 0.38
C GLU A 322 -17.08 0.42 -0.15
N VAL A 323 -17.83 1.22 -0.91
CA VAL A 323 -17.44 2.54 -1.39
C VAL A 323 -18.20 3.61 -0.60
N PHE A 324 -17.49 4.54 0.02
CA PHE A 324 -18.02 5.52 0.97
C PHE A 324 -17.84 6.96 0.51
N ALA A 325 -18.79 7.84 0.85
CA ALA A 325 -18.47 9.26 0.92
C ALA A 325 -17.53 9.52 2.12
N PRO A 326 -16.65 10.54 2.07
CA PRO A 326 -15.70 10.80 3.16
C PRO A 326 -16.34 10.96 4.55
N GLU A 327 -17.52 11.55 4.64
CA GLU A 327 -18.29 11.72 5.88
C GLU A 327 -18.86 10.42 6.46
N GLU A 328 -19.01 9.37 5.64
CA GLU A 328 -19.56 8.08 6.05
C GLU A 328 -18.50 7.12 6.58
N LEU A 329 -17.22 7.37 6.24
CA LEU A 329 -16.08 6.48 6.50
C LEU A 329 -16.04 5.99 7.95
N ARG A 330 -16.02 6.90 8.93
CA ARG A 330 -15.90 6.54 10.34
C ARG A 330 -17.05 5.64 10.79
N ALA A 331 -18.29 6.01 10.43
CA ALA A 331 -19.47 5.27 10.84
C ALA A 331 -19.46 3.86 10.25
N ALA A 332 -19.18 3.76 8.94
CA ALA A 332 -19.16 2.50 8.22
C ALA A 332 -18.06 1.54 8.70
N LEU A 333 -16.84 2.04 8.93
CA LEU A 333 -15.75 1.20 9.43
C LEU A 333 -15.99 0.73 10.87
N THR A 334 -16.57 1.57 11.73
CA THR A 334 -16.83 1.19 13.13
C THR A 334 -17.92 0.11 13.25
N THR A 335 -19.00 0.23 12.48
CA THR A 335 -20.12 -0.75 12.49
C THR A 335 -19.75 -2.07 11.85
N THR A 336 -18.96 -2.03 10.77
CA THR A 336 -18.57 -3.23 10.01
C THR A 336 -17.47 -4.03 10.70
N ILE A 337 -16.58 -3.39 11.45
CA ILE A 337 -15.56 -4.09 12.26
C ILE A 337 -16.20 -4.71 13.50
N SER A 338 -17.09 -3.99 14.20
CA SER A 338 -17.76 -4.49 15.41
C SER A 338 -18.64 -5.73 15.16
N SER A 339 -19.16 -5.90 13.93
CA SER A 339 -19.96 -7.08 13.57
C SER A 339 -19.11 -8.33 13.29
N LYS A 340 -17.82 -8.19 12.96
CA LYS A 340 -16.90 -9.32 12.71
C LYS A 340 -16.24 -9.86 13.99
N ASP A 341 -16.02 -9.02 15.01
CA ASP A 341 -15.47 -9.45 16.30
C ASP A 341 -16.52 -10.12 17.23
N GLY A 342 -17.80 -10.13 16.82
CA GLY A 342 -18.94 -10.66 17.57
C GLY A 342 -19.40 -12.07 17.17
N THR A 343 -18.70 -12.77 16.27
CA THR A 343 -19.00 -14.13 15.79
C THR A 343 -17.79 -15.04 15.86
#